data_AF-A0A969GFD0-F1
#
_entry.id   AF-A0A969GFD0-F1
#
_cell.length_a   1.000
_cell.length_b   1.000
_cell.length_c   1.000
_cell.angle_alpha   90.00
_cell.angle_beta   90.00
_cell.angle_gamma   90.00
#
_symmetry.space_group_name_H-M   'P 1'
#
loop_
_entity.id
_entity.type
_entity.pdbx_description
1 polymer ?
#
loop_
_entity_poly.entity_id
_entity_poly.type
_entity_poly.pdbx_seq_one_letter_code
_entity_poly.pdbx_strand_id
1 'polypeptide(L)'
;MGLIARQIESAGIPTVCISITRDLTAAVGVPRAIFVKWPLGHPLGEPFQVAQQHTLIFDALRLLCEAAEPGVIAEPGYRWRRTLFHEPDWSQLAGGTSHE
;
A
#
# COMPACT_ATOMS: atom_id res chain seq x y z
N MET A 1 1.80 6.59 -11.60
CA MET A 1 0.81 5.49 -11.50
C MET A 1 -0.61 5.94 -11.12
N GLY A 2 -0.81 7.07 -10.44
CA GLY A 2 -2.13 7.44 -9.91
C GLY A 2 -3.28 7.62 -10.92
N LEU A 3 -3.03 8.24 -12.08
CA LEU A 3 -4.06 8.41 -13.11
C LEU A 3 -4.53 7.07 -13.71
N ILE A 4 -3.59 6.14 -13.91
CA ILE A 4 -3.89 4.80 -14.40
C ILE A 4 -4.71 4.03 -13.37
N ALA A 5 -4.34 4.09 -12.09
CA ALA A 5 -5.09 3.46 -11.01
C ALA A 5 -6.56 3.91 -10.97
N ARG A 6 -6.83 5.21 -11.13
CA ARG A 6 -8.21 5.73 -11.23
C ARG A 6 -8.98 5.14 -12.41
N GLN A 7 -8.34 5.03 -13.57
CA GLN A 7 -8.99 4.46 -14.75
C GLN A 7 -9.32 2.98 -14.56
N ILE A 8 -8.42 2.21 -13.92
CA ILE A 8 -8.63 0.79 -13.61
C ILE A 8 -9.79 0.62 -12.61
N GLU A 9 -9.86 1.46 -11.57
CA GLU A 9 -10.99 1.47 -10.62
C GLU A 9 -12.32 1.83 -11.29
N SER A 10 -12.32 2.76 -12.26
CA SER A 10 -13.53 3.09 -13.03
C SER A 10 -14.08 1.90 -13.84
N ALA A 11 -13.23 0.90 -14.11
CA ALA A 11 -13.61 -0.36 -14.76
C ALA A 11 -14.01 -1.46 -13.76
N GLY A 12 -14.11 -1.15 -12.46
CA GLY A 12 -14.50 -2.10 -11.42
C GLY A 12 -13.38 -2.99 -10.90
N ILE A 13 -12.11 -2.67 -11.20
CA ILE A 13 -10.95 -3.43 -10.70
C ILE A 13 -10.29 -2.62 -9.57
N PRO A 14 -10.29 -3.11 -8.32
CA PRO A 14 -9.73 -2.36 -7.19
C PRO A 14 -8.21 -2.23 -7.32
N THR A 15 -7.66 -1.08 -6.93
CA THR A 15 -6.22 -0.81 -7.00
C THR A 15 -5.69 -0.21 -5.70
N VAL A 16 -4.41 -0.45 -5.40
CA VAL A 16 -3.68 0.24 -4.33
C VAL A 16 -2.30 0.63 -4.85
N CYS A 17 -1.85 1.84 -4.50
CA CYS A 17 -0.52 2.33 -4.85
C CYS A 17 0.42 2.30 -3.64
N ILE A 18 1.71 2.09 -3.87
CA ILE A 18 2.77 2.35 -2.88
C ILE A 18 3.53 3.58 -3.35
N SER A 19 3.69 4.55 -2.47
CA SER A 19 4.27 5.85 -2.81
C SER A 19 5.32 6.31 -1.82
N ILE A 20 6.30 7.04 -2.34
CA ILE A 20 7.38 7.71 -1.61
C ILE A 20 7.28 9.24 -1.67
N THR A 21 6.25 9.77 -2.33
CA THR A 21 6.02 11.22 -2.48
C THR A 21 4.58 11.56 -2.12
N ARG A 22 4.32 11.89 -0.86
CA ARG A 22 2.97 12.13 -0.32
C ARG A 22 2.20 13.22 -1.06
N ASP A 23 2.80 14.40 -1.20
CA ASP A 23 2.10 15.57 -1.74
C ASP A 23 1.71 15.38 -3.21
N LEU A 24 2.61 14.78 -4.00
CA LEU A 24 2.30 14.41 -5.38
C LEU A 24 1.19 13.35 -5.45
N THR A 25 1.18 12.40 -4.52
CA THR A 25 0.17 11.33 -4.46
C THR A 25 -1.20 11.89 -4.14
N ALA A 26 -1.27 12.82 -3.20
CA ALA A 26 -2.49 13.55 -2.87
C ALA A 26 -2.95 14.42 -4.04
N ALA A 27 -2.04 15.16 -4.67
CA ALA A 27 -2.37 16.04 -5.80
C ALA A 27 -2.92 15.29 -7.02
N VAL A 28 -2.44 14.06 -7.28
CA VAL A 28 -2.95 13.20 -8.36
C VAL A 28 -4.33 12.61 -8.03
N GLY A 29 -4.71 12.55 -6.75
CA GLY A 29 -5.99 12.00 -6.30
C GLY A 29 -6.09 10.50 -6.51
N VAL A 30 -5.10 9.74 -6.04
CA VAL A 30 -5.11 8.27 -6.16
C VAL A 30 -6.29 7.62 -5.42
N PRO A 31 -6.82 6.47 -5.89
CA PRO A 31 -7.93 5.78 -5.23
C PRO A 31 -7.61 5.38 -3.79
N ARG A 32 -6.41 4.82 -3.56
CA ARG A 32 -5.85 4.54 -2.24
C ARG A 32 -4.34 4.31 -2.37
N ALA A 33 -3.60 4.65 -1.33
CA ALA A 33 -2.15 4.42 -1.31
C ALA A 33 -1.59 4.19 0.10
N ILE A 34 -0.49 3.45 0.17
CA ILE A 34 0.45 3.55 1.28
C ILE A 34 1.54 4.56 0.94
N PHE A 35 1.80 5.46 1.87
CA PHE A 35 2.96 6.35 1.83
C PHE A 35 4.04 5.88 2.80
N VAL A 36 5.27 5.77 2.29
CA VAL A 36 6.47 5.50 3.08
C VAL A 36 7.53 6.56 2.80
N LYS A 37 8.15 7.09 3.86
CA LYS A 37 9.22 8.09 3.75
C LYS A 37 10.58 7.41 3.61
N TRP A 38 10.78 6.72 2.48
CA TRP A 38 12.00 5.98 2.15
C TRP A 38 12.77 6.61 0.98
N PRO A 39 14.05 6.24 0.75
CA PRO A 39 14.84 6.79 -0.36
C PRO A 39 14.18 6.55 -1.72
N LEU A 40 14.40 7.50 -2.64
CA LEU A 40 13.95 7.38 -4.02
C LEU A 40 14.47 6.07 -4.63
N GLY A 41 13.61 5.38 -5.38
CA GLY A 41 13.92 4.08 -5.99
C GLY A 41 13.73 2.87 -5.07
N HIS A 42 13.36 3.06 -3.81
CA HIS A 42 13.19 1.97 -2.82
C HIS A 42 11.76 1.93 -2.24
N PRO A 43 10.70 1.90 -3.06
CA PRO A 43 9.33 1.95 -2.56
C PRO A 43 8.94 0.72 -1.75
N LEU A 44 9.60 -0.43 -1.94
CA LEU A 44 9.33 -1.69 -1.22
C LEU A 44 10.27 -1.94 -0.03
N GLY A 45 11.23 -1.05 0.22
CA GLY A 45 12.15 -1.16 1.35
C GLY A 45 13.58 -1.44 0.93
N GLU A 46 14.36 -1.95 1.87
CA GLU A 46 15.78 -2.22 1.67
C GLU A 46 16.01 -3.45 0.78
N PRO A 47 17.09 -3.46 -0.02
CA PRO A 47 17.49 -4.64 -0.77
C PRO A 47 17.64 -5.85 0.17
N PHE A 48 17.14 -7.00 -0.27
CA PHE A 48 17.21 -8.28 0.44
C PHE A 48 16.48 -8.36 1.79
N GLN A 49 15.80 -7.30 2.24
CA GLN A 49 14.98 -7.33 3.45
C GLN A 49 13.57 -7.86 3.14
N VAL A 50 13.46 -9.18 2.96
CA VAL A 50 12.23 -9.86 2.55
C VAL A 50 11.06 -9.56 3.49
N ALA A 51 11.26 -9.68 4.81
CA ALA A 51 10.20 -9.40 5.79
C ALA A 51 9.65 -7.98 5.66
N GLN A 52 10.52 -6.98 5.43
CA GLN A 52 10.09 -5.59 5.20
C GLN A 52 9.23 -5.46 3.95
N GLN A 53 9.66 -6.06 2.85
CA GLN A 53 8.95 -6.02 1.57
C GLN A 53 7.58 -6.71 1.69
N HIS A 54 7.54 -7.86 2.36
CA HIS A 54 6.31 -8.59 2.65
C HIS A 54 5.36 -7.78 3.52
N THR A 55 5.83 -7.20 4.63
CA THR A 55 5.00 -6.35 5.49
C THR A 55 4.37 -5.21 4.69
N LEU A 56 5.14 -4.53 3.85
CA LEU A 56 4.60 -3.40 3.08
C LEU A 56 3.56 -3.84 2.03
N ILE A 57 3.80 -4.96 1.34
CA ILE A 57 2.85 -5.54 0.40
C ILE A 57 1.58 -5.96 1.14
N PHE A 58 1.74 -6.62 2.28
CA PHE A 58 0.64 -7.02 3.14
C PHE A 58 -0.22 -5.83 3.56
N ASP A 59 0.39 -4.75 4.07
CA ASP A 59 -0.37 -3.55 4.47
C ASP A 59 -1.06 -2.88 3.28
N ALA A 60 -0.43 -2.89 2.09
CA ALA A 60 -1.05 -2.34 0.89
C ALA A 60 -2.27 -3.17 0.47
N LEU A 61 -2.18 -4.50 0.49
CA LEU A 61 -3.31 -5.39 0.20
C LEU A 61 -4.38 -5.32 1.27
N ARG A 62 -4.00 -5.18 2.54
CA ARG A 62 -4.93 -4.95 3.63
C ARG A 62 -5.71 -3.65 3.42
N LEU A 63 -5.02 -2.57 3.05
CA LEU A 63 -5.66 -1.31 2.69
C LEU A 63 -6.60 -1.45 1.48
N LEU A 64 -6.25 -2.28 0.49
CA LEU A 64 -7.12 -2.60 -0.64
C LEU A 64 -8.47 -3.16 -0.16
N CYS A 65 -8.45 -4.06 0.82
CA CYS A 65 -9.64 -4.69 1.40
C CYS A 65 -10.41 -3.80 2.38
N GLU A 66 -9.73 -2.98 3.18
CA GLU A 66 -10.34 -2.25 4.30
C GLU A 66 -10.78 -0.81 3.94
N ALA A 67 -10.21 -0.19 2.90
CA ALA A 67 -10.53 1.20 2.57
C ALA A 67 -11.99 1.36 2.12
N ALA A 68 -12.79 2.04 2.94
CA ALA A 68 -14.19 2.32 2.66
C ALA A 68 -14.42 3.48 1.66
N GLU A 69 -13.46 4.40 1.57
CA GLU A 69 -13.58 5.60 0.72
C GLU A 69 -12.34 5.77 -0.18
N PRO A 70 -12.49 6.36 -1.38
CA PRO A 70 -11.36 6.76 -2.21
C PRO A 70 -10.53 7.88 -1.56
N GLY A 71 -9.26 8.01 -1.97
CA GLY A 71 -8.35 9.07 -1.52
C GLY A 71 -7.59 8.73 -0.23
N VAL A 72 -7.79 7.54 0.35
CA VAL A 72 -7.08 7.13 1.57
C VAL A 72 -5.59 7.00 1.30
N ILE A 73 -4.78 7.74 2.07
CA ILE A 73 -3.32 7.61 2.08
C ILE A 73 -2.91 7.13 3.47
N ALA A 74 -2.63 5.84 3.61
CA ALA A 74 -2.19 5.26 4.87
C ALA A 74 -0.69 5.51 5.09
N GLU A 75 -0.33 5.82 6.34
CA GLU A 75 1.03 6.13 6.75
C GLU A 75 1.43 5.22 7.92
N PRO A 76 1.90 3.98 7.66
CA PRO A 76 2.22 3.01 8.71
C PRO A 76 3.40 3.43 9.61
N GLY A 77 4.06 4.55 9.31
CA GLY A 77 5.10 5.13 10.16
C GLY A 77 6.49 4.52 9.99
N TYR A 78 6.65 3.53 9.11
CA TYR A 78 7.92 2.83 8.89
C TYR A 78 9.10 3.77 8.62
N ARG A 79 10.16 3.60 9.41
CA ARG A 79 11.41 4.34 9.28
C ARG A 79 12.43 3.51 8.52
N TRP A 80 13.12 4.15 7.56
CA TRP A 80 14.26 3.54 6.86
C TRP A 80 15.34 3.09 7.87
N ARG A 81 15.76 1.82 7.82
CA ARG A 81 16.79 1.19 8.68
C ARG A 81 16.53 1.17 10.19
N ARG A 82 15.34 1.59 10.65
CA ARG A 82 15.02 1.75 12.09
C ARG A 82 13.71 1.09 12.49
N THR A 83 13.26 0.13 11.69
CA THR A 83 12.05 -0.63 11.94
C THR A 83 12.42 -2.10 11.87
N LEU A 84 12.02 -2.87 12.88
CA LEU A 84 12.11 -4.31 12.84
C LEU A 84 10.85 -4.84 12.16
N PHE A 85 11.05 -5.74 11.20
CA PHE A 85 9.96 -6.36 10.43
C PHE A 85 9.94 -7.84 10.72
N HIS A 86 8.73 -8.40 10.73
CA HIS A 86 8.46 -9.81 10.88
C HIS A 86 7.61 -10.26 9.70
N GLU A 87 7.68 -11.55 9.38
CA GLU A 87 6.81 -12.12 8.35
C GLU A 87 5.34 -11.86 8.73
N PRO A 88 4.54 -11.22 7.86
CA PRO A 88 3.14 -10.98 8.14
C PRO A 88 2.34 -12.28 8.07
N ASP A 89 1.24 -12.34 8.83
CA ASP A 89 0.32 -13.47 8.78
C ASP A 89 -0.65 -13.31 7.59
N TRP A 90 -0.27 -13.91 6.47
CA TRP A 90 -1.03 -13.86 5.22
C TRP A 90 -2.45 -14.45 5.32
N SER A 91 -2.73 -15.30 6.31
CA SER A 91 -4.06 -15.86 6.52
C SER A 91 -5.10 -14.78 6.84
N GLN A 92 -4.66 -13.65 7.39
CA GLN A 92 -5.51 -12.51 7.73
C GLN A 92 -6.13 -11.83 6.49
N LEU A 93 -5.52 -11.95 5.32
CA LEU A 93 -6.07 -11.42 4.06
C LEU A 93 -7.09 -12.39 3.40
N ALA A 94 -7.07 -13.68 3.77
CA ALA A 94 -7.91 -14.69 3.15
C ALA A 94 -9.37 -14.69 3.64
N GLY A 95 -9.67 -14.00 4.75
CA GLY A 95 -10.98 -14.02 5.42
C GLY A 95 -12.12 -13.25 4.73
N GLY A 96 -11.92 -12.73 3.51
CA GLY A 96 -12.89 -11.87 2.83
C GLY A 96 -14.03 -12.57 2.07
N THR A 97 -14.07 -13.91 1.98
CA THR A 97 -15.19 -14.61 1.33
C THR A 97 -16.29 -14.93 2.34
N SER A 98 -17.09 -13.93 2.67
CA SER A 98 -18.45 -14.10 3.20
C SER A 98 -19.35 -13.09 2.50
N HIS A 99 -19.59 -13.33 1.22
CA HIS A 99 -20.74 -12.77 0.52
C HIS A 99 -21.88 -13.76 0.70
N GLU A 100 -22.73 -13.47 1.68
CA GLU A 100 -24.10 -13.98 1.79
C GLU A 100 -25.03 -13.14 0.92
#